data_AF-A0A3B1BX32-F1
#
_entry.id   AF-A0A3B1BX32-F1
#
_cell.length_a   1.000
_cell.length_b   1.000
_cell.length_c   1.000
_cell.angle_alpha   90.00
_cell.angle_beta   90.00
_cell.angle_gamma   90.00
#
_symmetry.space_group_name_H-M   'P 1'
#
loop_
_entity.id
_entity.type
_entity.pdbx_description
1 polymer ?
#
loop_
_entity_poly.entity_id
_entity_poly.type
_entity_poly.pdbx_seq_one_letter_code
_entity_poly.pdbx_strand_id
1 'polypeptide(L)'
;MRGVVMQKLFKQVVGSVGLAMLALGVVHAGIANTKHNLSSSGTGSVISSGAEATTEICLFCHTPHMNQDKSDVIPLWNHTVSTATYTMYTSSTFDGSGTVQQIGDGSLTPATATVTNLCLSCHDGTVAISSLYNQSNMSTGGNTNPTMDTSVSQLNASGMLIGGTGALGTDLSNDHPVNFTYDAALVALDTTLHDPSSLNGVQLYGGKVQCASCHEPHVDYTTGTDTARSPFLRLPITGSVLCLECHNK
;
A
#
# COMPACT_ATOMS: atom_id res chain seq x y z
N MET A 1 1.66 -80.86 -25.51
CA MET A 1 2.17 -80.75 -26.91
C MET A 1 1.64 -79.46 -27.50
N ARG A 2 2.47 -78.67 -28.22
CA ARG A 2 2.09 -77.40 -28.90
C ARG A 2 1.64 -76.30 -27.89
N GLY A 3 1.78 -74.99 -28.13
CA GLY A 3 2.10 -74.23 -29.35
C GLY A 3 0.82 -73.73 -30.03
N VAL A 4 0.59 -72.45 -30.35
CA VAL A 4 1.40 -71.22 -30.12
C VAL A 4 0.56 -70.22 -29.27
N VAL A 5 0.46 -68.88 -29.38
CA VAL A 5 0.90 -67.80 -30.29
C VAL A 5 1.28 -66.57 -29.45
N MET A 6 2.30 -65.81 -29.86
CA MET A 6 2.69 -64.52 -29.24
C MET A 6 2.35 -63.36 -30.19
N GLN A 7 1.25 -62.63 -29.98
CA GLN A 7 0.99 -61.36 -30.69
C GLN A 7 -0.20 -60.54 -30.15
N LYS A 8 0.09 -59.42 -29.44
CA LYS A 8 -0.23 -58.03 -29.85
C LYS A 8 -0.11 -57.05 -28.68
N LEU A 9 0.75 -56.04 -28.83
CA LEU A 9 0.72 -54.83 -28.02
C LEU A 9 -0.49 -53.95 -28.40
N PHE A 10 -0.66 -52.84 -27.65
CA PHE A 10 -1.74 -51.86 -27.72
C PHE A 10 -3.11 -52.36 -27.23
N LYS A 11 -3.47 -51.96 -26.00
CA LYS A 11 -4.28 -50.73 -25.82
C LYS A 11 -4.27 -50.19 -24.39
N GLN A 12 -4.31 -48.86 -24.31
CA GLN A 12 -4.88 -48.03 -23.23
C GLN A 12 -4.39 -48.30 -21.79
N VAL A 13 -3.29 -47.63 -21.43
CA VAL A 13 -3.16 -47.07 -20.08
C VAL A 13 -4.23 -45.99 -19.94
N VAL A 14 -5.31 -46.27 -19.21
CA VAL A 14 -6.27 -45.23 -18.79
C VAL A 14 -5.63 -44.51 -17.61
N GLY A 15 -4.88 -43.44 -17.92
CA GLY A 15 -4.25 -42.60 -16.91
C GLY A 15 -5.30 -41.83 -16.12
N SER A 16 -5.46 -42.16 -14.85
CA SER A 16 -6.33 -41.43 -13.92
C SER A 16 -5.78 -40.02 -13.68
N VAL A 17 -6.20 -39.06 -14.50
CA VAL A 17 -5.96 -37.63 -14.27
C VAL A 17 -6.83 -37.19 -13.09
N GLY A 18 -6.32 -37.45 -11.88
CA GLY A 18 -6.90 -36.91 -10.66
C GLY A 18 -6.87 -35.39 -10.73
N LEU A 19 -8.04 -34.76 -10.65
CA LEU A 19 -8.18 -33.31 -10.75
C LEU A 19 -7.54 -32.66 -9.51
N ALA A 20 -6.27 -32.30 -9.63
CA ALA A 20 -5.59 -31.44 -8.66
C ALA A 20 -6.25 -30.07 -8.68
N MET A 21 -7.22 -29.85 -7.79
CA MET A 21 -7.75 -28.53 -7.53
C MET A 21 -6.61 -27.66 -7.00
N LEU A 22 -6.06 -26.81 -7.86
CA LEU A 22 -5.33 -25.64 -7.38
C LEU A 22 -6.30 -24.85 -6.51
N ALA A 23 -6.03 -24.85 -5.20
CA ALA A 23 -6.59 -23.87 -4.29
C ALA A 23 -5.98 -22.51 -4.67
N LEU A 24 -6.53 -21.89 -5.71
CA LEU A 24 -6.33 -20.48 -6.00
C LEU A 24 -6.86 -19.72 -4.79
N GLY A 25 -5.94 -19.35 -3.90
CA GLY A 25 -6.24 -18.50 -2.76
C GLY A 25 -6.78 -17.20 -3.29
N VAL A 26 -8.11 -17.03 -3.22
CA VAL A 26 -8.78 -15.77 -3.54
C VAL A 26 -8.38 -14.75 -2.48
N VAL A 27 -7.27 -14.08 -2.77
CA VAL A 27 -6.84 -12.82 -2.17
C VAL A 27 -7.91 -11.77 -2.44
N HIS A 28 -8.97 -11.84 -1.63
CA HIS A 28 -9.96 -10.78 -1.54
C HIS A 28 -9.20 -9.51 -1.17
N ALA A 29 -9.23 -8.52 -2.05
CA ALA A 29 -8.68 -7.21 -1.77
C ALA A 29 -9.57 -6.56 -0.69
N GLY A 30 -9.20 -6.76 0.57
CA GLY A 30 -9.92 -6.25 1.74
C GLY A 30 -10.06 -4.73 1.75
N ILE A 31 -9.23 -4.02 0.97
CA ILE A 31 -9.39 -2.60 0.63
C ILE A 31 -10.84 -2.18 0.36
N ALA A 32 -11.68 -3.04 -0.23
CA ALA A 32 -13.10 -2.78 -0.46
C ALA A 32 -13.90 -2.40 0.81
N ASN A 33 -13.50 -2.91 1.98
CA ASN A 33 -14.09 -2.60 3.27
C ASN A 33 -13.37 -1.46 4.01
N THR A 34 -12.10 -1.19 3.68
CA THR A 34 -11.29 -0.18 4.39
C THR A 34 -11.65 1.24 3.94
N LYS A 35 -11.15 2.24 4.67
CA LYS A 35 -11.26 3.65 4.30
C LYS A 35 -10.48 4.03 3.02
N HIS A 36 -9.73 3.10 2.44
CA HIS A 36 -9.09 3.25 1.12
C HIS A 36 -9.95 2.73 -0.04
N ASN A 37 -11.16 2.19 0.20
CA ASN A 37 -12.18 2.17 -0.85
C ASN A 37 -12.71 3.59 -1.06
N LEU A 38 -12.06 4.32 -1.95
CA LEU A 38 -12.42 5.70 -2.34
C LEU A 38 -13.44 5.74 -3.48
N SER A 39 -13.92 4.59 -3.97
CA SER A 39 -15.00 4.52 -4.95
C SER A 39 -16.36 4.90 -4.35
N SER A 40 -17.40 5.04 -5.16
CA SER A 40 -18.78 5.27 -4.71
C SER A 40 -19.39 4.12 -3.88
N SER A 41 -18.67 3.00 -3.72
CA SER A 41 -19.03 1.89 -2.83
C SER A 41 -18.33 1.94 -1.46
N GLY A 42 -17.54 2.99 -1.20
CA GLY A 42 -16.68 3.11 -0.03
C GLY A 42 -17.39 3.15 1.32
N THR A 43 -16.74 2.60 2.34
CA THR A 43 -17.19 2.69 3.74
C THR A 43 -16.73 3.99 4.42
N GLY A 44 -15.98 4.84 3.73
CA GLY A 44 -15.43 6.11 4.22
C GLY A 44 -16.37 7.30 4.04
N SER A 45 -16.00 8.43 4.64
CA SER A 45 -16.61 9.74 4.33
C SER A 45 -16.03 10.32 3.03
N VAL A 46 -14.76 10.05 2.76
CA VAL A 46 -14.06 10.46 1.54
C VAL A 46 -14.29 9.38 0.48
N ILE A 47 -15.22 9.64 -0.44
CA ILE A 47 -15.60 8.74 -1.53
C ILE A 47 -15.83 9.52 -2.82
N SER A 48 -15.79 8.81 -3.95
CA SER A 48 -16.22 9.33 -5.24
C SER A 48 -17.74 9.44 -5.30
N SER A 49 -18.25 10.59 -5.76
CA SER A 49 -19.68 10.88 -5.85
C SER A 49 -19.97 11.88 -6.97
N GLY A 50 -21.25 12.13 -7.27
CA GLY A 50 -21.67 13.03 -8.35
C GLY A 50 -21.84 12.34 -9.71
N ALA A 51 -21.75 13.11 -10.80
CA ALA A 51 -21.97 12.61 -12.16
C ALA A 51 -20.80 11.77 -12.69
N GLU A 52 -19.58 12.04 -12.23
CA GLU A 52 -18.35 11.30 -12.58
C GLU A 52 -17.98 10.30 -11.48
N ALA A 53 -18.98 9.68 -10.84
CA ALA A 53 -18.76 8.67 -9.82
C ALA A 53 -18.21 7.37 -10.44
N THR A 54 -17.22 6.76 -9.79
CA THR A 54 -16.67 5.46 -10.21
C THR A 54 -16.85 4.38 -9.14
N THR A 55 -16.98 3.13 -9.57
CA THR A 55 -16.93 1.93 -8.72
C THR A 55 -15.55 1.27 -8.71
N GLU A 56 -14.56 1.81 -9.43
CA GLU A 56 -13.21 1.26 -9.55
C GLU A 56 -12.39 1.48 -8.27
N ILE A 57 -12.47 0.54 -7.32
CA ILE A 57 -11.84 0.62 -5.99
C ILE A 57 -10.33 0.91 -6.06
N CYS A 58 -9.61 0.28 -6.99
CA CYS A 58 -8.14 0.39 -7.09
C CYS A 58 -7.67 1.63 -7.89
N LEU A 59 -8.54 2.30 -8.64
CA LEU A 59 -8.18 3.33 -9.63
C LEU A 59 -7.38 4.50 -9.03
N PHE A 60 -7.70 4.86 -7.78
CA PHE A 60 -7.07 5.97 -7.05
C PHE A 60 -5.61 5.70 -6.67
N CYS A 61 -5.17 4.45 -6.70
CA CYS A 61 -3.80 4.05 -6.37
C CYS A 61 -3.09 3.37 -7.55
N HIS A 62 -3.82 2.62 -8.39
CA HIS A 62 -3.24 1.73 -9.39
C HIS A 62 -3.92 1.80 -10.76
N THR A 63 -3.12 1.54 -11.79
CA THR A 63 -3.53 1.43 -13.20
C THR A 63 -3.05 0.10 -13.79
N PRO A 64 -3.78 -0.53 -14.73
CA PRO A 64 -3.25 -1.69 -15.47
C PRO A 64 -2.16 -1.32 -16.48
N HIS A 65 -2.08 -0.06 -16.93
CA HIS A 65 -1.14 0.39 -17.97
C HIS A 65 -0.65 1.82 -17.72
N MET A 66 0.56 2.15 -18.16
CA MET A 66 1.19 3.46 -17.98
C MET A 66 2.09 3.78 -19.18
N ASN A 67 2.40 5.07 -19.42
CA ASN A 67 3.53 5.44 -20.27
C ASN A 67 4.87 5.02 -19.63
N GLN A 68 5.90 4.80 -20.44
CA GLN A 68 7.21 4.30 -19.95
C GLN A 68 7.91 5.28 -19.00
N ASP A 69 7.57 6.57 -19.06
CA ASP A 69 8.16 7.61 -18.19
C ASP A 69 7.71 7.52 -16.71
N LYS A 70 6.83 6.56 -16.40
CA LYS A 70 6.21 6.35 -15.07
C LYS A 70 6.04 4.86 -14.70
N SER A 71 6.74 3.94 -15.37
CA SER A 71 6.46 2.48 -15.30
C SER A 71 6.97 1.72 -14.07
N ASP A 72 7.77 2.33 -13.21
CA ASP A 72 8.75 1.53 -12.45
C ASP A 72 8.33 1.19 -11.00
N VAL A 73 7.28 1.82 -10.47
CA VAL A 73 6.59 1.32 -9.26
C VAL A 73 5.62 0.23 -9.70
N ILE A 74 5.73 -0.97 -9.12
CA ILE A 74 4.86 -2.12 -9.42
C ILE A 74 4.08 -2.58 -8.17
N PRO A 75 2.75 -2.75 -8.23
CA PRO A 75 1.85 -2.46 -9.36
C PRO A 75 1.82 -0.96 -9.71
N LEU A 76 1.61 -0.66 -11.00
CA LEU A 76 1.74 0.70 -11.58
C LEU A 76 0.92 1.72 -10.79
N TRP A 77 1.59 2.76 -10.28
CA TRP A 77 1.01 3.78 -9.41
C TRP A 77 0.28 4.87 -10.22
N ASN A 78 -0.99 5.14 -9.90
CA ASN A 78 -1.87 5.96 -10.74
C ASN A 78 -2.17 7.37 -10.21
N HIS A 79 -1.69 7.75 -9.03
CA HIS A 79 -1.92 9.08 -8.45
C HIS A 79 -0.76 10.03 -8.73
N THR A 80 -1.05 11.32 -8.96
CA THR A 80 -0.03 12.37 -9.09
C THR A 80 0.83 12.42 -7.83
N VAL A 81 2.15 12.28 -8.00
CA VAL A 81 3.11 12.23 -6.88
C VAL A 81 3.43 13.64 -6.38
N SER A 82 3.47 13.82 -5.06
CA SER A 82 3.83 15.07 -4.41
C SER A 82 5.30 15.45 -4.66
N THR A 83 5.52 16.76 -4.84
CA THR A 83 6.83 17.41 -4.92
C THR A 83 7.06 18.33 -3.70
N ALA A 84 6.41 18.05 -2.58
CA ALA A 84 6.54 18.84 -1.36
C ALA A 84 7.86 18.54 -0.62
N THR A 85 8.44 19.58 0.00
CA THR A 85 9.52 19.40 0.98
C THR A 85 8.90 19.13 2.34
N TYR A 86 9.34 18.07 3.04
CA TYR A 86 8.79 17.67 4.33
C TYR A 86 9.70 18.06 5.49
N THR A 87 9.12 18.53 6.60
CA THR A 87 9.83 18.63 7.88
C THR A 87 9.93 17.22 8.45
N MET A 88 11.11 16.61 8.35
CA MET A 88 11.33 15.24 8.82
C MET A 88 11.50 15.19 10.35
N TYR A 89 11.11 14.08 10.97
CA TYR A 89 11.42 13.80 12.38
C TYR A 89 12.91 13.94 12.67
N THR A 90 13.25 14.67 13.73
CA THR A 90 14.61 14.78 14.27
C THR A 90 14.60 14.73 15.80
N SER A 91 15.58 14.04 16.37
CA SER A 91 15.80 13.95 17.82
C SER A 91 17.28 13.70 18.08
N SER A 92 17.78 14.14 19.24
CA SER A 92 19.12 13.78 19.73
C SER A 92 19.27 12.31 20.15
N THR A 93 18.17 11.54 20.12
CA THR A 93 18.11 10.09 20.40
C THR A 93 17.60 9.30 19.19
N PHE A 94 17.91 9.74 17.97
CA PHE A 94 17.52 9.06 16.73
C PHE A 94 18.73 8.82 15.84
N ASP A 95 19.41 7.69 16.06
CA ASP A 95 20.65 7.31 15.39
C ASP A 95 20.47 7.02 13.89
N GLY A 96 19.24 6.71 13.46
CA GLY A 96 18.88 6.58 12.04
C GLY A 96 18.89 7.91 11.26
N SER A 97 18.95 9.06 11.95
CA SER A 97 18.88 10.41 11.35
C SER A 97 19.88 10.65 10.22
N GLY A 98 21.09 10.08 10.31
CA GLY A 98 22.12 10.19 9.27
C GLY A 98 21.79 9.52 7.92
N THR A 99 20.68 8.77 7.85
CA THR A 99 20.22 8.06 6.64
C THR A 99 18.86 8.54 6.12
N VAL A 100 18.26 9.53 6.78
CA VAL A 100 16.98 10.15 6.36
C VAL A 100 17.17 10.86 5.03
N GLN A 101 16.25 10.62 4.09
CA GLN A 101 16.20 11.30 2.80
C GLN A 101 14.87 12.04 2.64
N GLN A 102 14.90 13.18 1.93
CA GLN A 102 13.68 13.90 1.57
C GLN A 102 12.76 13.02 0.72
N ILE A 103 11.45 13.26 0.85
CA ILE A 103 10.42 12.35 0.34
C ILE A 103 9.84 12.82 -1.01
N GLY A 104 9.55 14.12 -1.15
CA GLY A 104 8.88 14.69 -2.31
C GLY A 104 9.82 15.11 -3.44
N ASP A 105 10.39 14.15 -4.15
CA ASP A 105 11.20 14.38 -5.37
C ASP A 105 10.39 14.33 -6.68
N GLY A 106 9.10 13.98 -6.63
CA GLY A 106 8.24 13.77 -7.81
C GLY A 106 8.55 12.52 -8.65
N SER A 107 9.43 11.63 -8.16
CA SER A 107 9.95 10.47 -8.87
C SER A 107 9.16 9.19 -8.58
N LEU A 108 9.23 8.25 -9.53
CA LEU A 108 8.68 6.90 -9.42
C LEU A 108 9.74 5.81 -9.71
N THR A 109 11.04 6.14 -9.73
CA THR A 109 12.09 5.12 -9.96
C THR A 109 12.36 4.33 -8.66
N PRO A 110 12.46 2.98 -8.66
CA PRO A 110 12.69 2.18 -7.44
C PRO A 110 13.89 2.55 -6.57
N ALA A 111 14.85 3.33 -7.08
CA ALA A 111 15.98 3.85 -6.31
C ALA A 111 15.66 5.13 -5.51
N THR A 112 14.60 5.88 -5.86
CA THR A 112 14.19 7.12 -5.18
C THR A 112 12.70 7.16 -4.80
N ALA A 113 11.88 6.24 -5.32
CA ALA A 113 10.46 6.04 -5.07
C ALA A 113 10.22 5.64 -3.61
N THR A 114 10.31 6.65 -2.76
CA THR A 114 10.00 6.60 -1.35
C THR A 114 8.55 6.18 -1.21
N VAL A 115 8.28 4.96 -0.72
CA VAL A 115 6.91 4.41 -0.64
C VAL A 115 6.01 5.32 0.21
N THR A 116 6.58 6.00 1.22
CA THR A 116 5.88 7.05 1.96
C THR A 116 5.39 8.20 1.08
N ASN A 117 6.08 8.60 -0.01
CA ASN A 117 5.60 9.65 -0.92
C ASN A 117 4.29 9.23 -1.61
N LEU A 118 4.12 7.96 -1.94
CA LEU A 118 2.87 7.45 -2.53
C LEU A 118 1.69 7.67 -1.57
N CYS A 119 1.90 7.46 -0.27
CA CYS A 119 0.93 7.78 0.78
C CYS A 119 0.73 9.30 0.95
N LEU A 120 1.82 10.05 1.11
CA LEU A 120 1.78 11.50 1.36
C LEU A 120 1.21 12.28 0.18
N SER A 121 1.28 11.77 -1.04
CA SER A 121 0.60 12.33 -2.22
C SER A 121 -0.92 12.45 -2.04
N CYS A 122 -1.54 11.67 -1.15
CA CYS A 122 -2.93 11.88 -0.70
C CYS A 122 -3.01 12.55 0.68
N HIS A 123 -2.06 12.26 1.58
CA HIS A 123 -2.12 12.60 3.00
C HIS A 123 -1.47 13.96 3.38
N ASP A 124 -0.71 14.60 2.49
CA ASP A 124 -0.07 15.90 2.71
C ASP A 124 -0.94 17.12 2.34
N GLY A 125 -2.08 16.89 1.68
CA GLY A 125 -3.04 17.93 1.29
C GLY A 125 -2.59 18.84 0.14
N THR A 126 -1.48 18.53 -0.54
CA THR A 126 -0.93 19.34 -1.65
C THR A 126 -1.45 18.91 -3.03
N VAL A 127 -1.97 17.68 -3.15
CA VAL A 127 -2.54 17.12 -4.38
C VAL A 127 -3.99 16.67 -4.12
N ALA A 128 -4.84 16.76 -5.15
CA ALA A 128 -6.23 16.32 -5.08
C ALA A 128 -6.35 14.79 -5.25
N ILE A 129 -7.24 14.14 -4.49
CA ILE A 129 -7.36 12.66 -4.45
C ILE A 129 -7.71 12.03 -5.81
N SER A 130 -8.37 12.79 -6.71
CA SER A 130 -8.65 12.36 -8.09
C SER A 130 -7.70 12.98 -9.12
N SER A 131 -6.50 13.40 -8.71
CA SER A 131 -5.42 13.83 -9.61
C SER A 131 -4.67 12.62 -10.17
N LEU A 132 -5.35 11.86 -11.03
CA LEU A 132 -4.85 10.60 -11.57
C LEU A 132 -4.04 10.77 -12.87
N TYR A 133 -3.06 9.89 -13.08
CA TYR A 133 -2.29 9.78 -14.33
C TYR A 133 -3.13 9.12 -15.45
N ASN A 134 -3.93 8.10 -15.10
CA ASN A 134 -4.91 7.49 -15.98
C ASN A 134 -6.31 7.62 -15.34
N GLN A 135 -7.24 8.11 -16.14
CA GLN A 135 -8.61 8.37 -15.74
C GLN A 135 -9.47 7.10 -15.67
N SER A 136 -10.66 7.19 -15.06
CA SER A 136 -11.61 6.09 -14.98
C SER A 136 -12.03 5.63 -16.38
N ASN A 137 -12.24 4.32 -16.56
CA ASN A 137 -12.92 3.79 -17.74
C ASN A 137 -14.34 3.27 -17.43
N MET A 138 -14.77 3.34 -16.16
CA MET A 138 -16.11 3.00 -15.70
C MET A 138 -16.82 4.14 -14.94
N SER A 139 -16.35 5.39 -15.06
CA SER A 139 -17.05 6.57 -14.51
C SER A 139 -18.39 6.79 -15.23
N THR A 140 -19.41 7.20 -14.48
CA THR A 140 -20.78 7.37 -15.01
C THR A 140 -20.94 8.51 -16.03
N GLY A 141 -19.98 9.44 -16.12
CA GLY A 141 -19.90 10.46 -17.17
C GLY A 141 -18.93 10.13 -18.31
N GLY A 142 -18.21 9.00 -18.24
CA GLY A 142 -17.35 8.47 -19.29
C GLY A 142 -15.87 8.42 -18.92
N ASN A 143 -15.00 8.69 -19.90
CA ASN A 143 -13.55 8.66 -19.70
C ASN A 143 -13.08 9.98 -19.05
N THR A 144 -13.23 10.07 -17.74
CA THR A 144 -12.99 11.26 -16.90
C THR A 144 -12.31 10.89 -15.58
N ASN A 145 -11.58 11.82 -14.96
CA ASN A 145 -11.11 11.63 -13.58
C ASN A 145 -12.33 11.69 -12.64
N PRO A 146 -12.45 10.78 -11.65
CA PRO A 146 -13.64 10.73 -10.81
C PRO A 146 -13.86 12.01 -10.00
N THR A 147 -15.11 12.41 -9.82
CA THR A 147 -15.46 13.47 -8.85
C THR A 147 -15.48 12.88 -7.43
N MET A 148 -14.90 13.64 -6.48
CA MET A 148 -14.89 13.32 -5.05
C MET A 148 -15.95 14.13 -4.32
N ASP A 149 -16.47 13.61 -3.20
CA ASP A 149 -17.41 14.35 -2.36
C ASP A 149 -16.70 15.50 -1.59
N THR A 150 -16.65 16.69 -2.18
CA THR A 150 -16.10 17.89 -1.51
C THR A 150 -17.09 18.56 -0.55
N SER A 151 -18.19 17.90 -0.17
CA SER A 151 -19.09 18.41 0.89
C SER A 151 -18.67 17.95 2.30
N VAL A 152 -17.83 16.92 2.40
CA VAL A 152 -17.30 16.44 3.69
C VAL A 152 -16.15 17.30 4.19
N SER A 153 -16.08 17.53 5.50
CA SER A 153 -15.06 18.37 6.15
C SER A 153 -13.63 17.80 6.15
N GLN A 154 -13.40 16.70 5.43
CA GLN A 154 -12.08 16.12 5.20
C GLN A 154 -11.43 16.71 3.94
N LEU A 155 -12.22 17.17 2.96
CA LEU A 155 -11.73 17.71 1.69
C LEU A 155 -11.95 19.22 1.60
N ASN A 156 -11.11 19.89 0.80
CA ASN A 156 -11.38 21.24 0.33
C ASN A 156 -12.13 21.21 -1.03
N ALA A 157 -12.50 22.39 -1.53
CA ALA A 157 -13.20 22.54 -2.81
C ALA A 157 -12.40 22.06 -4.05
N SER A 158 -11.09 21.81 -3.89
CA SER A 158 -10.22 21.23 -4.92
C SER A 158 -10.05 19.70 -4.77
N GLY A 159 -10.70 19.06 -3.79
CA GLY A 159 -10.58 17.62 -3.55
C GLY A 159 -9.28 17.17 -2.86
N MET A 160 -8.52 18.08 -2.26
CA MET A 160 -7.32 17.75 -1.48
C MET A 160 -7.68 17.50 -0.01
N LEU A 161 -6.99 16.55 0.64
CA LEU A 161 -7.25 16.16 2.02
C LEU A 161 -6.72 17.22 3.01
N ILE A 162 -7.62 17.84 3.79
CA ILE A 162 -7.31 18.93 4.73
C ILE A 162 -7.81 18.68 6.16
N GLY A 163 -8.46 17.55 6.43
CA GLY A 163 -9.02 17.26 7.75
C GLY A 163 -9.25 15.78 8.05
N GLY A 164 -9.45 15.48 9.34
CA GLY A 164 -9.48 14.11 9.86
C GLY A 164 -8.09 13.55 10.13
N THR A 165 -8.01 12.38 10.77
CA THR A 165 -6.74 11.75 11.21
C THR A 165 -5.84 11.24 10.07
N GLY A 166 -6.25 11.43 8.81
CA GLY A 166 -5.42 11.18 7.63
C GLY A 166 -4.78 12.43 7.05
N ALA A 167 -5.14 13.63 7.48
CA ALA A 167 -4.50 14.86 7.02
C ALA A 167 -3.22 15.11 7.85
N LEU A 168 -2.09 14.60 7.36
CA LEU A 168 -0.78 14.73 7.99
C LEU A 168 -0.12 16.08 7.63
N GLY A 169 -0.31 16.55 6.39
CA GLY A 169 0.37 17.73 5.89
C GLY A 169 1.82 17.46 5.51
N THR A 170 2.64 18.51 5.49
CA THR A 170 4.07 18.45 5.14
C THR A 170 5.01 18.51 6.35
N ASP A 171 4.48 18.53 7.58
CA ASP A 171 5.26 18.48 8.81
C ASP A 171 5.09 17.10 9.47
N LEU A 172 6.17 16.31 9.44
CA LEU A 172 6.24 14.96 10.00
C LEU A 172 7.13 14.94 11.25
N SER A 173 7.41 16.10 11.86
CA SER A 173 8.33 16.21 13.00
C SER A 173 7.82 15.55 14.28
N ASN A 174 6.50 15.31 14.36
CA ASN A 174 5.81 14.62 15.45
C ASN A 174 5.39 13.18 15.13
N ASP A 175 5.65 12.69 13.91
CA ASP A 175 5.33 11.32 13.48
C ASP A 175 6.46 10.33 13.80
N HIS A 176 6.19 9.03 13.63
CA HIS A 176 7.25 8.03 13.66
C HIS A 176 8.22 8.25 12.48
N PRO A 177 9.55 8.17 12.67
CA PRO A 177 10.52 8.29 11.59
C PRO A 177 10.22 7.39 10.39
N VAL A 178 10.42 7.93 9.19
CA VAL A 178 10.25 7.25 7.89
C VAL A 178 11.32 7.71 6.90
N ASN A 179 11.50 6.96 5.83
CA ASN A 179 12.51 7.11 4.78
C ASN A 179 13.99 7.05 5.21
N PHE A 180 14.25 6.52 6.41
CA PHE A 180 15.59 6.20 6.91
C PHE A 180 15.89 4.71 6.72
N THR A 181 17.17 4.36 6.66
CA THR A 181 17.65 2.97 6.48
C THR A 181 17.63 2.23 7.82
N TYR A 182 17.13 1.00 7.83
CA TYR A 182 17.09 0.12 8.99
C TYR A 182 17.87 -1.16 8.64
N ASP A 183 19.12 -1.20 9.06
CA ASP A 183 20.07 -2.26 8.76
C ASP A 183 20.90 -2.66 9.99
N ALA A 184 21.78 -3.65 9.84
CA ALA A 184 22.65 -4.11 10.93
C ALA A 184 23.68 -3.06 11.39
N ALA A 185 23.95 -2.01 10.62
CA ALA A 185 24.80 -0.90 11.06
C ALA A 185 24.03 0.05 11.99
N LEU A 186 22.74 0.27 11.74
CA LEU A 186 21.86 0.98 12.69
C LEU A 186 21.71 0.19 14.01
N VAL A 187 21.50 -1.13 13.95
CA VAL A 187 21.40 -1.97 15.17
C VAL A 187 22.74 -2.03 15.94
N ALA A 188 23.87 -1.81 15.27
CA ALA A 188 25.17 -1.66 15.92
C ALA A 188 25.38 -0.29 16.60
N LEU A 189 24.55 0.71 16.29
CA LEU A 189 24.50 2.02 16.96
C LEU A 189 23.48 2.00 18.11
N ASP A 190 22.25 1.58 17.85
CA ASP A 190 21.20 1.36 18.86
C ASP A 190 20.95 -0.14 19.06
N THR A 191 21.60 -0.70 20.07
CA THR A 191 21.45 -2.11 20.47
C THR A 191 20.12 -2.42 21.19
N THR A 192 19.21 -1.44 21.31
CA THR A 192 17.80 -1.65 21.69
C THR A 192 16.90 -1.93 20.48
N LEU A 193 17.46 -2.05 19.28
CA LEU A 193 16.75 -2.47 18.08
C LEU A 193 16.86 -3.98 17.83
N HIS A 194 15.83 -4.55 17.20
CA HIS A 194 15.88 -5.92 16.67
C HIS A 194 16.59 -5.97 15.31
N ASP A 195 17.24 -7.11 15.01
CA ASP A 195 17.91 -7.32 13.74
C ASP A 195 16.90 -7.30 12.57
N PRO A 196 17.19 -6.64 11.44
CA PRO A 196 16.28 -6.56 10.29
C PRO A 196 15.79 -7.91 9.76
N SER A 197 16.58 -8.99 9.94
CA SER A 197 16.23 -10.35 9.53
C SER A 197 15.37 -11.11 10.53
N SER A 198 15.20 -10.59 11.76
CA SER A 198 14.29 -11.15 12.78
C SER A 198 12.87 -10.57 12.74
N LEU A 199 12.65 -9.48 11.98
CA LEU A 199 11.36 -8.80 11.88
C LEU A 199 10.28 -9.71 11.25
N ASN A 200 9.15 -9.87 11.94
CA ASN A 200 8.08 -10.81 11.64
C ASN A 200 6.68 -10.18 11.78
N GLY A 201 6.36 -9.23 10.90
CA GLY A 201 5.03 -8.62 10.83
C GLY A 201 5.04 -7.19 10.26
N VAL A 202 6.17 -6.50 10.35
CA VAL A 202 6.47 -5.31 9.56
C VAL A 202 7.22 -5.67 8.28
N GLN A 203 7.30 -4.75 7.31
CA GLN A 203 8.04 -4.95 6.06
C GLN A 203 8.95 -3.76 5.72
N LEU A 204 10.26 -3.97 5.59
CA LEU A 204 11.18 -2.93 5.10
C LEU A 204 11.12 -2.87 3.57
N TYR A 205 11.14 -1.65 3.01
CA TYR A 205 11.11 -1.39 1.57
C TYR A 205 12.46 -0.82 1.14
N GLY A 206 13.21 -1.57 0.32
CA GLY A 206 14.59 -1.20 -0.06
C GLY A 206 15.54 -1.06 1.13
N GLY A 207 15.29 -1.79 2.23
CA GLY A 207 16.04 -1.66 3.49
C GLY A 207 15.69 -0.42 4.31
N LYS A 208 14.61 0.30 3.97
CA LYS A 208 14.13 1.48 4.70
C LYS A 208 12.82 1.24 5.42
N VAL A 209 12.60 1.97 6.52
CA VAL A 209 11.28 2.14 7.13
C VAL A 209 10.47 3.13 6.28
N GLN A 210 9.23 2.76 5.95
CA GLN A 210 8.27 3.56 5.19
C GLN A 210 6.90 3.46 5.88
N CYS A 211 5.92 4.30 5.52
CA CYS A 211 4.55 4.15 6.05
C CYS A 211 3.99 2.74 5.80
N ALA A 212 4.25 2.17 4.61
CA ALA A 212 3.86 0.81 4.27
C ALA A 212 4.55 -0.29 5.12
N SER A 213 5.59 0.03 5.89
CA SER A 213 6.22 -0.92 6.82
C SER A 213 5.29 -1.31 7.96
N CYS A 214 4.46 -0.37 8.41
CA CYS A 214 3.48 -0.57 9.49
C CYS A 214 2.04 -0.69 8.96
N HIS A 215 1.73 -0.01 7.85
CA HIS A 215 0.39 0.06 7.25
C HIS A 215 0.27 -0.83 6.00
N GLU A 216 -0.90 -1.42 5.79
CA GLU A 216 -1.22 -2.24 4.61
C GLU A 216 -2.67 -1.98 4.16
N PRO A 217 -2.93 -1.03 3.24
CA PRO A 217 -4.28 -0.63 2.84
C PRO A 217 -5.03 -1.72 2.07
N HIS A 218 -4.35 -2.74 1.55
CA HIS A 218 -4.97 -3.82 0.77
C HIS A 218 -5.74 -4.83 1.63
N VAL A 219 -5.47 -4.90 2.93
CA VAL A 219 -6.01 -5.93 3.83
C VAL A 219 -7.02 -5.32 4.81
N ASP A 220 -8.20 -5.94 4.88
CA ASP A 220 -9.19 -5.61 5.90
C ASP A 220 -8.83 -6.28 7.22
N TYR A 221 -8.05 -5.57 8.03
CA TYR A 221 -7.79 -5.96 9.42
C TYR A 221 -8.96 -5.63 10.37
N THR A 222 -10.06 -5.06 9.85
CA THR A 222 -11.22 -4.60 10.61
C THR A 222 -12.44 -5.51 10.46
N THR A 223 -12.23 -6.78 10.07
CA THR A 223 -13.26 -7.84 10.08
C THR A 223 -13.62 -8.25 11.51
N GLY A 224 -14.33 -7.37 12.23
CA GLY A 224 -14.62 -7.50 13.66
C GLY A 224 -14.07 -6.30 14.45
N THR A 225 -14.27 -6.31 15.77
CA THR A 225 -14.00 -5.17 16.66
C THR A 225 -12.51 -4.95 16.99
N ASP A 226 -11.58 -5.37 16.12
CA ASP A 226 -10.13 -5.16 16.31
C ASP A 226 -9.73 -3.72 15.93
N THR A 227 -10.11 -2.78 16.79
CA THR A 227 -9.67 -1.37 16.68
C THR A 227 -8.17 -1.20 16.93
N ALA A 228 -7.48 -2.21 17.49
CA ALA A 228 -6.05 -2.14 17.76
C ALA A 228 -5.21 -2.21 16.47
N ARG A 229 -5.79 -2.67 15.36
CA ARG A 229 -5.19 -2.61 14.02
C ARG A 229 -5.64 -1.40 13.20
N SER A 230 -6.34 -0.43 13.81
CA SER A 230 -6.74 0.80 13.11
C SER A 230 -5.63 1.85 13.13
N PRO A 231 -5.27 2.51 12.00
CA PRO A 231 -5.77 2.30 10.65
C PRO A 231 -4.91 1.27 9.88
N PHE A 232 -5.51 0.14 9.50
CA PHE A 232 -4.94 -0.93 8.64
C PHE A 232 -3.47 -1.30 8.96
N LEU A 233 -3.17 -1.49 10.25
CA LEU A 233 -1.85 -1.86 10.75
C LEU A 233 -1.57 -3.37 10.58
N ARG A 234 -0.37 -3.70 10.09
CA ARG A 234 0.09 -5.09 9.90
C ARG A 234 0.18 -5.87 11.21
N LEU A 235 0.41 -5.18 12.34
CA LEU A 235 0.38 -5.69 13.71
C LEU A 235 -0.47 -4.76 14.59
N PRO A 236 -1.12 -5.26 15.67
CA PRO A 236 -1.91 -4.43 16.56
C PRO A 236 -1.03 -3.50 17.43
N ILE A 237 -1.57 -2.35 17.82
CA ILE A 237 -0.92 -1.40 18.73
C ILE A 237 -1.13 -1.76 20.22
N THR A 238 -2.12 -2.62 20.54
CA THR A 238 -2.39 -3.09 21.90
C THR A 238 -1.17 -3.81 22.48
N GLY A 239 -0.76 -3.43 23.69
CA GLY A 239 0.45 -3.95 24.32
C GLY A 239 1.75 -3.56 23.61
N SER A 240 1.71 -2.53 22.75
CA SER A 240 2.84 -2.07 21.93
C SER A 240 3.39 -3.10 20.95
N VAL A 241 2.62 -4.14 20.58
CA VAL A 241 3.10 -5.27 19.75
C VAL A 241 3.76 -4.80 18.44
N LEU A 242 3.15 -3.86 17.70
CA LEU A 242 3.76 -3.25 16.51
C LEU A 242 5.12 -2.55 16.80
N CYS A 243 5.25 -1.88 17.95
CA CYS A 243 6.46 -1.14 18.32
C CYS A 243 7.57 -2.09 18.78
N LEU A 244 7.20 -3.14 19.52
CA LEU A 244 8.10 -4.18 20.02
C LEU A 244 8.63 -5.09 18.90
N GLU A 245 8.08 -5.00 17.69
CA GLU A 245 8.65 -5.66 16.52
C GLU A 245 10.04 -5.10 16.18
N CYS A 246 10.22 -3.77 16.22
CA CYS A 246 11.51 -3.13 15.96
C CYS A 246 12.32 -2.78 17.23
N HIS A 247 11.67 -2.65 18.39
CA HIS A 247 12.28 -2.15 19.63
C HIS A 247 12.24 -3.16 20.79
N ASN A 248 13.41 -3.49 21.32
CA ASN A 248 13.61 -4.28 22.54
C ASN A 248 13.70 -3.34 23.76
N LYS A 249 12.60 -3.18 24.52
CA LYS A 249 12.46 -2.22 25.63
C LYS A 249 11.71 -2.79 26.83
#